data_AF-A0A9W9Z904-F1
#
_entry.id   AF-A0A9W9Z904-F1
#
_cell.length_a   1.000
_cell.length_b   1.000
_cell.length_c   1.000
_cell.angle_alpha   90.00
_cell.angle_beta   90.00
_cell.angle_gamma   90.00
#
_symmetry.space_group_name_H-M   'P 1'
#
loop_
_entity.id
_entity.type
_entity.pdbx_description
1 polymer ?
#
loop_
_entity_poly.entity_id
_entity_poly.type
_entity_poly.pdbx_seq_one_letter_code
_entity_poly.pdbx_strand_id
1 'polypeptide(L)'
;MAQFLEDTDPICGSQDSVEVEIVSDDEFKMLDEAIQNAMKEEIKTTGIKEDASHSSTKEFLTPLDKFRGSKGYLSVSDLTSQFWCEQQMEYNFLAPEPKPESEQMQLGKNIHLARELELYDLVEINIESKEDKWATIFLNCLLKMASLEAQQTVRELPVFGQPSVNMGVFVYGIIDELRFKRDGAAGTFRAENSGKEQYSAF
;
A
#
# COMPACT_ATOMS: atom_id res chain seq x y z
N MET A 1 26.99 34.69 -48.25
CA MET A 1 25.76 35.30 -47.72
C MET A 1 24.62 34.32 -47.93
N ALA A 2 24.36 33.48 -46.93
CA ALA A 2 23.16 32.67 -46.80
C ALA A 2 22.78 32.77 -45.31
N GLN A 3 21.62 33.38 -45.03
CA GLN A 3 21.09 33.56 -43.68
C GLN A 3 20.38 32.26 -43.26
N PHE A 4 20.81 31.68 -42.15
CA PHE A 4 20.08 30.63 -41.45
C PHE A 4 18.91 31.28 -40.72
N LEU A 5 17.70 30.77 -40.96
CA LEU A 5 16.50 31.10 -40.20
C LEU A 5 16.48 30.20 -38.96
N GLU A 6 16.55 30.81 -37.78
CA GLU A 6 16.25 30.16 -36.50
C GLU A 6 14.73 30.23 -36.27
N ASP A 7 14.03 29.11 -36.47
CA ASP A 7 12.65 28.97 -36.01
C ASP A 7 12.67 28.69 -34.50
N THR A 8 12.25 29.69 -33.72
CA THR A 8 11.97 29.53 -32.29
C THR A 8 10.48 29.28 -32.11
N ASP A 9 10.12 28.11 -31.59
CA ASP A 9 8.73 27.76 -31.30
C ASP A 9 8.16 28.63 -30.16
N PRO A 10 6.89 29.05 -30.25
CA PRO A 10 6.27 29.90 -29.25
C PRO A 10 5.89 29.10 -27.99
N ILE A 11 6.46 29.51 -26.85
CA ILE A 11 6.08 29.06 -25.52
C ILE A 11 4.62 29.43 -25.27
N CYS A 12 3.73 28.43 -25.26
CA CYS A 12 2.34 28.59 -24.84
C CYS A 12 2.31 28.70 -23.31
N GLY A 13 2.14 29.93 -22.81
CA GLY A 13 1.93 30.21 -21.41
C GLY A 13 0.53 29.80 -20.97
N SER A 14 0.43 28.69 -20.23
CA SER A 14 -0.64 28.47 -19.27
C SER A 14 -0.10 28.84 -17.89
N GLN A 15 -0.39 30.06 -17.45
CA GLN A 15 -0.20 30.47 -16.06
C GLN A 15 -1.32 29.87 -15.21
N ASP A 16 -1.19 28.60 -14.85
CA ASP A 16 -1.86 28.08 -13.65
C ASP A 16 -0.79 27.97 -12.57
N SER A 17 -0.40 29.12 -12.03
CA SER A 17 0.32 29.16 -10.77
C SER A 17 -0.63 28.68 -9.68
N VAL A 18 -0.51 27.42 -9.28
CA VAL A 18 -1.12 26.94 -8.05
C VAL A 18 -0.45 27.70 -6.91
N GLU A 19 -1.18 28.62 -6.28
CA GLU A 19 -0.76 29.23 -5.03
C GLU A 19 -0.72 28.13 -3.96
N VAL A 20 0.50 27.71 -3.62
CA VAL A 20 0.74 26.85 -2.46
C VAL A 20 0.78 27.79 -1.27
N GLU A 21 -0.32 27.83 -0.51
CA GLU A 21 -0.37 28.51 0.77
C GLU A 21 0.50 27.72 1.76
N ILE A 22 1.75 28.16 1.95
CA ILE A 22 2.67 27.57 2.91
C ILE A 22 2.15 27.96 4.29
N VAL A 23 1.62 26.98 5.01
CA VAL A 23 1.22 27.12 6.41
C VAL A 23 2.37 27.74 7.19
N SER A 24 2.11 28.87 7.85
CA SER A 24 3.15 29.55 8.61
C SER A 24 3.66 28.66 9.74
N ASP A 25 4.93 28.83 10.15
CA ASP A 25 5.50 28.05 11.25
C ASP A 25 4.66 28.17 12.54
N ASP A 26 3.99 29.31 12.74
CA ASP A 26 3.09 29.56 13.86
C ASP A 26 1.78 28.74 13.75
N GLU A 27 1.17 28.68 12.57
CA GLU A 27 -0.02 27.84 12.33
C GLU A 27 0.30 26.35 12.43
N PHE A 28 1.47 25.93 11.95
CA PHE A 28 1.94 24.56 12.07
C PHE A 28 2.13 24.17 13.54
N LYS A 29 2.67 25.09 14.34
CA LYS A 29 2.85 24.90 15.79
C LYS A 29 1.52 24.84 16.54
N MET A 30 0.56 25.70 16.18
CA MET A 30 -0.78 25.66 16.78
C MET A 30 -1.50 24.33 16.49
N LEU A 31 -1.30 23.77 15.28
CA LEU A 31 -1.86 22.49 14.90
C LEU A 31 -1.21 21.33 15.69
N ASP A 32 0.11 21.34 15.85
CA ASP A 32 0.84 20.33 16.63
C ASP A 32 0.43 20.38 18.13
N GLU A 33 0.31 21.58 18.70
CA GLU A 33 -0.18 21.77 20.07
C GLU A 33 -1.62 21.26 20.24
N ALA A 34 -2.49 21.49 19.25
CA ALA A 34 -3.86 20.99 19.28
C ALA A 34 -3.93 19.46 19.23
N ILE A 35 -3.09 18.82 18.41
CA ILE A 35 -2.98 17.35 18.32
C ILE A 35 -2.48 16.76 19.64
N GLN A 36 -1.42 17.35 20.22
CA GLN A 36 -0.87 16.93 21.52
C GLN A 36 -1.90 17.04 22.65
N ASN A 37 -2.72 18.11 22.63
CA ASN A 37 -3.77 18.30 23.62
C ASN A 37 -4.92 17.29 23.43
N ALA A 38 -5.32 17.00 22.19
CA ALA A 38 -6.33 15.97 21.90
C ALA A 38 -5.88 14.58 22.38
N MET A 39 -4.62 14.21 22.14
CA MET A 39 -4.05 12.96 22.64
C MET A 39 -4.03 12.89 24.17
N LYS A 40 -3.71 14.00 24.85
CA LYS A 40 -3.73 14.07 26.32
C LYS A 40 -5.14 13.92 26.90
N GLU A 41 -6.15 14.49 26.25
CA GLU A 41 -7.54 14.40 26.69
C GLU A 41 -8.12 12.98 26.49
N GLU A 42 -7.72 12.25 25.45
CA GLU A 42 -8.05 10.82 25.28
C GLU A 42 -7.45 9.95 26.39
N ILE A 43 -6.19 10.18 26.77
CA ILE A 43 -5.52 9.44 27.85
C ILE A 43 -6.19 9.71 29.22
N LYS A 44 -6.74 10.92 29.41
CA LYS A 44 -7.38 11.34 30.66
C LYS A 44 -8.81 10.80 30.82
N THR A 45 -9.50 10.53 29.70
CA THR A 45 -10.84 9.92 29.71
C THR A 45 -10.78 8.40 29.93
N THR A 46 -9.68 7.75 29.57
CA THR A 46 -9.38 6.36 29.97
C THR A 46 -8.60 6.33 31.29
N GLY A 47 -9.29 6.54 32.40
CA GLY A 47 -8.66 6.61 33.72
C GLY A 47 -7.82 5.38 34.09
N ILE A 48 -6.49 5.49 33.94
CA ILE A 48 -5.50 4.69 34.65
C ILE A 48 -4.80 5.63 35.61
N LYS A 49 -5.00 5.43 36.91
CA LYS A 49 -4.26 6.12 37.96
C LYS A 49 -2.86 5.52 38.04
N GLU A 50 -1.83 6.35 37.91
CA GLU A 50 -0.44 5.96 38.13
C GLU A 50 -0.19 5.77 39.62
N ASP A 51 -0.24 4.52 40.09
CA ASP A 51 0.36 4.13 41.37
C ASP A 51 1.71 3.46 41.08
N ALA A 52 2.78 4.17 41.46
CA ALA A 52 4.16 3.71 41.37
C ALA A 52 4.37 2.46 42.25
N SER A 53 4.24 1.28 41.66
CA SER A 53 4.79 0.05 42.21
C SER A 53 5.25 -0.85 41.07
N HIS A 54 6.48 -1.32 41.19
CA HIS A 54 7.21 -2.10 40.20
C HIS A 54 6.55 -3.48 40.02
N SER A 55 5.55 -3.57 39.15
CA SER A 55 4.93 -4.83 38.72
C SER A 55 4.96 -4.84 37.20
N SER A 56 5.63 -5.83 36.63
CA SER A 56 5.77 -6.03 35.19
C SER A 56 4.39 -6.19 34.53
N THR A 57 3.77 -5.08 34.15
CA THR A 57 2.60 -5.06 33.29
C THR A 57 3.03 -5.69 31.97
N LYS A 58 2.60 -6.93 31.73
CA LYS A 58 2.56 -7.48 30.36
C LYS A 58 1.79 -6.46 29.54
N GLU A 59 2.49 -5.73 28.67
CA GLU A 59 1.86 -4.87 27.69
C GLU A 59 0.76 -5.69 27.01
N PHE A 60 -0.46 -5.14 26.95
CA PHE A 60 -1.55 -5.76 26.21
C PHE A 60 -1.21 -5.68 24.72
N LEU A 61 -0.35 -6.60 24.26
CA LEU A 61 -0.03 -6.75 22.85
C LEU A 61 -1.34 -7.03 22.14
N THR A 62 -1.71 -6.14 21.22
CA THR A 62 -2.87 -6.41 20.36
C THR A 62 -2.59 -7.70 19.58
N PRO A 63 -3.62 -8.41 19.11
CA PRO A 63 -3.39 -9.56 18.23
C PRO A 63 -2.52 -9.19 17.02
N LEU A 64 -2.65 -7.96 16.49
CA LEU A 64 -1.81 -7.46 15.41
C LEU A 64 -0.34 -7.37 15.85
N ASP A 65 -0.04 -6.80 17.01
CA ASP A 65 1.34 -6.70 17.53
C ASP A 65 1.93 -8.07 17.81
N LYS A 66 1.14 -8.95 18.44
CA LYS A 66 1.55 -10.31 18.79
C LYS A 66 1.93 -11.13 17.55
N PHE A 67 1.13 -11.05 16.49
CA PHE A 67 1.24 -11.95 15.34
C PHE A 67 1.88 -11.31 14.10
N ARG A 68 1.92 -9.98 14.03
CA ARG A 68 2.42 -9.20 12.88
C ARG A 68 3.22 -7.97 13.30
N GLY A 69 3.64 -7.83 14.57
CA GLY A 69 4.38 -6.66 15.07
C GLY A 69 5.69 -6.36 14.32
N SER A 70 6.35 -7.37 13.73
CA SER A 70 7.52 -7.15 12.88
C SER A 70 7.20 -6.51 11.53
N LYS A 71 5.99 -6.73 11.01
CA LYS A 71 5.49 -6.15 9.75
C LYS A 71 4.77 -4.82 9.98
N GLY A 72 4.01 -4.70 11.07
CA GLY A 72 3.21 -3.51 11.38
C GLY A 72 1.93 -3.34 10.55
N TYR A 73 1.54 -4.37 9.77
CA TYR A 73 0.34 -4.35 8.95
C TYR A 73 -0.23 -5.76 8.73
N LEU A 74 -1.48 -5.82 8.29
CA LEU A 74 -2.14 -7.03 7.82
C LEU A 74 -2.05 -7.12 6.29
N SER A 75 -1.64 -8.25 5.73
CA SER A 75 -1.70 -8.42 4.27
C SER A 75 -3.12 -8.74 3.80
N VAL A 76 -3.46 -8.43 2.54
CA VAL A 76 -4.75 -8.87 1.94
C VAL A 76 -4.87 -10.41 2.00
N SER A 77 -3.78 -11.15 1.84
CA SER A 77 -3.76 -12.61 2.01
C SER A 77 -4.05 -13.03 3.45
N ASP A 78 -3.54 -12.31 4.46
CA ASP A 78 -3.87 -12.58 5.85
C ASP A 78 -5.36 -12.35 6.12
N LEU A 79 -5.92 -11.25 5.61
CA LEU A 79 -7.34 -10.92 5.76
C LEU A 79 -8.24 -11.96 5.08
N THR A 80 -7.90 -12.34 3.85
CA THR A 80 -8.73 -13.27 3.06
C THR A 80 -8.61 -14.72 3.50
N SER A 81 -7.53 -15.10 4.21
CA SER A 81 -7.37 -16.45 4.76
C SER A 81 -8.49 -16.86 5.71
N GLN A 82 -9.16 -15.90 6.34
CA GLN A 82 -10.30 -16.13 7.23
C GLN A 82 -11.52 -16.72 6.51
N PHE A 83 -11.70 -16.42 5.22
CA PHE A 83 -12.84 -16.91 4.44
C PHE A 83 -12.70 -18.37 4.00
N TRP A 84 -11.54 -18.99 4.19
CA TRP A 84 -11.30 -20.40 3.87
C TRP A 84 -11.70 -21.30 5.05
N CYS A 85 -10.88 -21.27 6.12
CA CYS A 85 -11.10 -22.00 7.35
C CYS A 85 -10.44 -21.24 8.50
N GLU A 86 -11.24 -20.73 9.44
CA GLU A 86 -10.78 -19.98 10.61
C GLU A 86 -9.72 -20.74 11.43
N GLN A 87 -9.90 -22.06 11.57
CA GLN A 87 -8.97 -22.92 12.32
C GLN A 87 -7.63 -23.07 11.60
N GLN A 88 -7.63 -23.15 10.26
CA GLN A 88 -6.40 -23.15 9.48
C GLN A 88 -5.64 -21.83 9.63
N MET A 89 -6.36 -20.71 9.61
CA MET A 89 -5.80 -19.38 9.86
C MET A 89 -5.19 -19.30 11.27
N GLU A 90 -5.92 -19.73 12.29
CA GLU A 90 -5.44 -19.74 13.68
C GLU A 90 -4.16 -20.58 13.84
N TYR A 91 -4.11 -21.80 13.28
CA TYR A 91 -2.89 -22.62 13.32
C TYR A 91 -1.70 -21.93 12.63
N ASN A 92 -1.92 -21.26 11.50
CA ASN A 92 -0.85 -20.51 10.83
C ASN A 92 -0.26 -19.40 11.71
N PHE A 93 -1.05 -18.84 12.64
CA PHE A 93 -0.61 -17.81 13.58
C PHE A 93 0.00 -18.37 14.88
N LEU A 94 -0.61 -19.41 15.45
CA LEU A 94 -0.18 -19.98 16.74
C LEU A 94 1.02 -20.92 16.61
N ALA A 95 1.12 -21.64 15.50
CA ALA A 95 2.15 -22.62 15.23
C ALA A 95 2.66 -22.45 13.78
N PRO A 96 3.43 -21.38 13.51
CA PRO A 96 3.97 -21.14 12.17
C PRO A 96 4.99 -22.23 11.83
N GLU A 97 4.56 -23.23 11.08
CA GLU A 97 5.45 -24.24 10.52
C GLU A 97 6.06 -23.72 9.21
N PRO A 98 7.39 -23.91 9.01
CA PRO A 98 8.01 -23.66 7.72
C PRO A 98 7.38 -24.57 6.67
N LYS A 99 6.50 -24.01 5.83
CA LYS A 99 5.91 -24.75 4.72
C LYS A 99 6.88 -24.66 3.54
N PRO A 100 7.46 -25.79 3.07
CA PRO A 100 8.29 -25.77 1.88
C PRO A 100 7.45 -25.28 0.70
N GLU A 101 8.06 -24.51 -0.19
CA GLU A 101 7.39 -24.09 -1.41
C GLU A 101 7.07 -25.32 -2.26
N SER A 102 5.79 -25.50 -2.58
CA SER A 102 5.37 -26.54 -3.51
C SER A 102 5.73 -26.17 -4.95
N GLU A 103 5.75 -27.15 -5.84
CA GLU A 103 5.96 -26.94 -7.27
C GLU A 103 4.93 -25.96 -7.86
N GLN A 104 3.68 -26.02 -7.39
CA GLN A 104 2.61 -25.11 -7.82
C GLN A 104 2.87 -23.67 -7.38
N MET A 105 3.40 -23.46 -6.16
CA MET A 105 3.74 -22.12 -5.68
C MET A 105 4.91 -21.53 -6.49
N GLN A 106 5.93 -22.32 -6.78
CA GLN A 106 7.06 -21.89 -7.61
C GLN A 106 6.62 -21.56 -9.04
N LEU A 107 5.79 -22.41 -9.64
CA LEU A 107 5.21 -22.16 -10.95
C LEU A 107 4.39 -20.88 -10.97
N GLY A 108 3.57 -20.65 -9.94
CA GLY A 108 2.81 -19.42 -9.76
C GLY A 108 3.71 -18.18 -9.77
N LYS A 109 4.74 -18.16 -8.93
CA LYS A 109 5.71 -17.04 -8.89
C LYS A 109 6.36 -16.78 -10.24
N ASN A 110 6.76 -17.82 -10.96
CA ASN A 110 7.37 -17.68 -12.28
C ASN A 110 6.40 -17.09 -13.31
N ILE A 111 5.12 -17.43 -13.24
CA ILE A 111 4.09 -16.85 -14.11
C ILE A 111 3.91 -15.35 -13.81
N HIS A 112 3.85 -14.95 -12.54
CA HIS A 112 3.76 -13.53 -12.15
C HIS A 112 5.00 -12.75 -12.58
N LEU A 113 6.20 -13.30 -12.33
CA LEU A 113 7.46 -12.68 -12.73
C LEU A 113 7.55 -12.51 -14.25
N ALA A 114 7.24 -13.56 -15.02
CA ALA A 114 7.23 -13.48 -16.49
C ALA A 114 6.28 -12.40 -16.98
N ARG A 115 5.10 -12.27 -16.36
CA ARG A 115 4.13 -11.23 -16.67
C ARG A 115 4.61 -9.83 -16.27
N GLU A 116 5.28 -9.67 -15.14
CA GLU A 116 5.83 -8.38 -14.74
C GLU A 116 6.89 -7.89 -15.74
N LEU A 117 7.78 -8.79 -16.17
CA LEU A 117 8.86 -8.54 -17.14
C LEU A 117 8.38 -8.25 -18.56
N GLU A 118 7.11 -8.52 -18.90
CA GLU A 118 6.53 -8.08 -20.17
C GLU A 118 6.34 -6.56 -20.23
N LEU A 119 6.23 -5.88 -19.07
CA LEU A 119 5.96 -4.44 -18.99
C LEU A 119 7.11 -3.64 -18.38
N TYR A 120 7.89 -4.23 -17.48
CA TYR A 120 8.88 -3.52 -16.68
C TYR A 120 10.25 -4.19 -16.73
N ASP A 121 11.29 -3.38 -16.85
CA ASP A 121 12.66 -3.81 -16.59
C ASP A 121 12.94 -3.69 -15.08
N LEU A 122 13.20 -4.80 -14.41
CA LEU A 122 13.47 -4.82 -12.97
C LEU A 122 14.84 -4.23 -12.66
N VAL A 123 14.87 -3.30 -11.70
CA VAL A 123 16.09 -2.67 -11.20
C VAL A 123 16.33 -3.13 -9.77
N GLU A 124 17.53 -3.64 -9.50
CA GLU A 124 17.94 -4.00 -8.14
C GLU A 124 18.23 -2.74 -7.32
N ILE A 125 17.59 -2.64 -6.15
CA ILE A 125 17.75 -1.52 -5.21
C ILE A 125 18.29 -2.08 -3.90
N ASN A 126 19.35 -1.48 -3.37
CA ASN A 126 19.86 -1.82 -2.05
C ASN A 126 18.95 -1.23 -0.96
N ILE A 127 18.41 -2.07 -0.08
CA ILE A 127 17.50 -1.68 1.01
C ILE A 127 18.23 -1.86 2.34
N GLU A 128 18.54 -0.77 3.03
CA GLU A 128 19.30 -0.80 4.29
C GLU A 128 18.39 -0.63 5.51
N SER A 129 17.31 0.14 5.37
CA SER A 129 16.35 0.44 6.43
C SER A 129 14.92 -0.01 6.12
N LYS A 130 14.03 0.03 7.12
CA LYS A 130 12.60 -0.23 6.92
C LYS A 130 11.97 0.89 6.10
N GLU A 131 12.47 2.10 6.30
CA GLU A 131 12.07 3.33 5.63
C GLU A 131 12.42 3.25 4.14
N ASP A 132 13.61 2.78 3.77
CA ASP A 132 14.02 2.57 2.36
C ASP A 132 13.10 1.57 1.65
N LYS A 133 12.69 0.52 2.37
CA LYS A 133 11.74 -0.47 1.85
C LYS A 133 10.41 0.20 1.51
N TRP A 134 9.87 1.02 2.42
CA TRP A 134 8.63 1.75 2.17
C TRP A 134 8.78 2.82 1.08
N ALA A 135 9.91 3.53 1.04
CA ALA A 135 10.21 4.48 -0.03
C ALA A 135 10.18 3.81 -1.41
N THR A 136 10.77 2.61 -1.51
CA THR A 136 10.73 1.81 -2.75
C THR A 136 9.30 1.40 -3.12
N ILE A 137 8.50 0.96 -2.14
CA ILE A 137 7.08 0.61 -2.36
C ILE A 137 6.27 1.83 -2.83
N PHE A 138 6.46 3.00 -2.19
CA PHE A 138 5.76 4.22 -2.56
C PHE A 138 6.16 4.71 -3.94
N LEU A 139 7.45 4.68 -4.27
CA LEU A 139 7.93 5.05 -5.60
C LEU A 139 7.32 4.13 -6.67
N ASN A 140 7.33 2.81 -6.45
CA ASN A 140 6.70 1.86 -7.36
C ASN A 140 5.20 2.12 -7.50
N CYS A 141 4.50 2.43 -6.42
CA CYS A 141 3.09 2.79 -6.45
C CYS A 141 2.85 4.06 -7.27
N LEU A 142 3.59 5.14 -7.03
CA LEU A 142 3.46 6.41 -7.75
C LEU A 142 3.72 6.26 -9.26
N LEU A 143 4.81 5.57 -9.63
CA LEU A 143 5.14 5.33 -11.04
C LEU A 143 4.05 4.52 -11.74
N LYS A 144 3.56 3.45 -11.09
CA LYS A 144 2.50 2.61 -11.62
C LYS A 144 1.15 3.35 -11.68
N MET A 145 0.85 4.23 -10.73
CA MET A 145 -0.34 5.09 -10.80
C MET A 145 -0.27 6.09 -11.97
N ALA A 146 0.89 6.66 -12.25
CA ALA A 146 1.09 7.54 -13.41
C ALA A 146 0.91 6.77 -14.74
N SER A 147 1.43 5.54 -14.84
CA SER A 147 1.15 4.64 -15.98
C SER A 147 -0.34 4.33 -16.11
N LEU A 148 -1.01 4.11 -14.99
CA LEU A 148 -2.46 3.89 -14.96
C LEU A 148 -3.17 5.14 -15.52
N GLU A 149 -2.91 6.34 -15.01
CA GLU A 149 -3.49 7.60 -15.52
C GLU A 149 -3.29 7.79 -17.03
N ALA A 150 -2.12 7.39 -17.55
CA ALA A 150 -1.82 7.36 -18.99
C ALA A 150 -2.58 6.25 -19.78
N GLN A 151 -3.58 5.61 -19.16
CA GLN A 151 -4.40 4.53 -19.70
C GLN A 151 -3.61 3.27 -20.10
N GLN A 152 -2.45 3.06 -19.49
CA GLN A 152 -1.65 1.85 -19.72
C GLN A 152 -2.13 0.70 -18.83
N THR A 153 -1.76 -0.53 -19.21
CA THR A 153 -1.92 -1.69 -18.32
C THR A 153 -0.84 -1.64 -17.25
N VAL A 154 -1.22 -1.90 -16.01
CA VAL A 154 -0.31 -1.89 -14.87
C VAL A 154 -0.34 -3.26 -14.21
N ARG A 155 0.82 -3.76 -13.78
CA ARG A 155 0.92 -5.04 -13.04
C ARG A 155 1.63 -4.87 -11.71
N GLU A 156 1.36 -5.77 -10.78
CA GLU A 156 1.98 -5.82 -9.45
C GLU A 156 1.90 -4.46 -8.72
N LEU A 157 0.74 -3.80 -8.76
CA LEU A 157 0.53 -2.48 -8.15
C LEU A 157 0.42 -2.61 -6.62
N PRO A 158 1.32 -2.00 -5.83
CA PRO A 158 1.17 -1.97 -4.39
C PRO A 158 -0.04 -1.12 -3.99
N VAL A 159 -0.87 -1.64 -3.09
CA VAL A 159 -2.01 -0.92 -2.52
C VAL A 159 -2.01 -1.04 -1.02
N PHE A 160 -2.43 0.03 -0.35
CA PHE A 160 -2.45 0.07 1.10
C PHE A 160 -3.47 1.07 1.61
N GLY A 161 -3.88 0.90 2.86
CA GLY A 161 -4.79 1.82 3.52
C GLY A 161 -5.39 1.23 4.79
N GLN A 162 -6.24 2.03 5.43
CA GLN A 162 -7.00 1.63 6.60
C GLN A 162 -8.46 1.37 6.19
N PRO A 163 -8.96 0.12 6.22
CA PRO A 163 -10.30 -0.21 5.73
C PRO A 163 -11.45 0.49 6.48
N SER A 164 -11.22 0.87 7.73
CA SER A 164 -12.17 1.62 8.56
C SER A 164 -11.42 2.57 9.47
N VAL A 165 -11.82 3.85 9.47
CA VAL A 165 -11.17 4.97 10.20
C VAL A 165 -10.99 4.66 11.70
N ASN A 166 -11.86 3.83 12.29
CA ASN A 166 -11.86 3.56 13.73
C ASN A 166 -11.12 2.29 14.15
N MET A 167 -10.70 1.43 13.21
CA MET A 167 -10.14 0.12 13.57
C MET A 167 -8.63 0.17 13.83
N GLY A 168 -7.93 1.21 13.35
CA GLY A 168 -6.48 1.38 13.53
C GLY A 168 -5.62 0.30 12.84
N VAL A 169 -6.19 -0.48 11.90
CA VAL A 169 -5.47 -1.56 11.22
C VAL A 169 -5.05 -1.12 9.82
N PHE A 170 -3.74 -1.08 9.59
CA PHE A 170 -3.16 -0.86 8.27
C PHE A 170 -3.17 -2.17 7.46
N VAL A 171 -3.69 -2.11 6.23
CA VAL A 171 -3.73 -3.23 5.29
C VAL A 171 -2.83 -2.94 4.10
N TYR A 172 -2.07 -3.93 3.66
CA TYR A 172 -1.20 -3.88 2.50
C TYR A 172 -1.46 -5.04 1.54
N GLY A 173 -1.41 -4.80 0.24
CA GLY A 173 -1.58 -5.81 -0.79
C GLY A 173 -0.90 -5.42 -2.08
N ILE A 174 -0.94 -6.35 -3.04
CA ILE A 174 -0.43 -6.14 -4.40
C ILE A 174 -1.56 -6.59 -5.34
N ILE A 175 -1.91 -5.74 -6.30
CA ILE A 175 -2.87 -6.05 -7.35
C ILE A 175 -2.10 -6.54 -8.58
N ASP A 176 -2.40 -7.77 -9.01
CA ASP A 176 -1.69 -8.42 -10.11
C ASP A 176 -1.75 -7.64 -11.43
N GLU A 177 -2.95 -7.17 -11.82
CA GLU A 177 -3.15 -6.47 -13.08
C GLU A 177 -4.33 -5.48 -13.01
N LEU A 178 -4.13 -4.28 -13.55
CA LEU A 178 -5.15 -3.27 -13.76
C LEU A 178 -5.12 -2.80 -15.22
N ARG A 179 -6.31 -2.67 -15.81
CA ARG A 179 -6.50 -2.20 -17.18
C ARG A 179 -7.59 -1.14 -17.21
N PHE A 180 -7.39 -0.11 -18.03
CA PHE A 180 -8.48 0.79 -18.38
C PHE A 180 -9.42 0.12 -19.38
N LYS A 181 -10.68 0.01 -18.99
CA LYS A 181 -11.77 -0.32 -19.90
C LYS A 181 -12.49 0.97 -20.28
N ARG A 182 -12.49 1.31 -21.57
CA ARG A 182 -13.42 2.34 -22.08
C ARG A 182 -14.79 1.68 -22.20
N ASP A 183 -15.56 1.72 -21.12
CA ASP A 183 -17.01 1.57 -21.25
C ASP A 183 -17.53 2.88 -21.84
N GLY A 184 -18.25 2.81 -22.96
CA GLY A 184 -18.66 3.95 -23.79
C GLY A 184 -19.64 4.95 -23.15
N ALA A 185 -19.81 4.91 -21.83
CA ALA A 185 -20.50 5.91 -21.04
C ALA A 185 -19.85 5.95 -19.65
N ALA A 186 -19.24 7.09 -19.29
CA ALA A 186 -18.69 7.44 -17.97
C ALA A 186 -17.82 6.35 -17.30
N GLY A 187 -16.50 6.55 -17.33
CA GLY A 187 -15.47 5.67 -16.78
C GLY A 187 -15.86 4.97 -15.48
N THR A 188 -16.21 3.70 -15.61
CA THR A 188 -16.43 2.80 -14.47
C THR A 188 -15.22 1.88 -14.40
N PHE A 189 -14.52 1.86 -13.27
CA PHE A 189 -13.38 0.98 -13.05
C PHE A 189 -13.88 -0.45 -12.83
N ARG A 190 -13.48 -1.39 -13.69
CA ARG A 190 -13.72 -2.82 -13.51
C ARG A 190 -12.38 -3.52 -13.35
N ALA A 191 -12.10 -4.01 -12.14
CA ALA A 191 -11.05 -5.00 -11.95
C ALA A 191 -11.54 -6.32 -12.57
N GLU A 192 -11.01 -6.69 -13.73
CA GLU A 192 -11.25 -8.01 -14.32
C GLU A 192 -10.18 -8.96 -13.78
N ASN A 193 -10.56 -9.88 -12.89
CA ASN A 193 -9.69 -10.95 -12.45
C ASN A 193 -9.54 -11.94 -13.61
N SER A 194 -8.34 -12.04 -14.20
CA SER A 194 -8.06 -12.85 -15.40
C SER A 194 -7.98 -14.37 -15.12
N GLY A 195 -8.75 -14.86 -14.13
CA GLY A 195 -9.03 -16.27 -13.93
C GLY A 195 -9.95 -16.75 -15.05
N LYS A 196 -9.39 -17.41 -16.07
CA LYS A 196 -10.17 -18.16 -17.05
C LYS A 196 -10.85 -19.33 -16.34
N GLU A 197 -12.08 -19.14 -15.88
CA GLU A 197 -12.97 -20.23 -15.48
C GLU A 197 -13.39 -21.02 -16.74
N GLN A 198 -12.59 -22.03 -17.12
CA GLN A 198 -13.09 -23.14 -17.91
C GLN A 198 -13.41 -24.28 -16.95
N TYR A 199 -14.65 -24.32 -16.44
CA TYR A 199 -15.17 -25.52 -15.80
C TYR A 199 -15.60 -26.51 -16.90
N SER A 200 -14.84 -27.58 -17.05
CA SER A 200 -15.32 -28.83 -17.67
C SER A 200 -15.86 -29.69 -16.54
N ALA A 201 -17.18 -29.85 -16.45
CA ALA A 201 -17.81 -30.80 -15.55
C ALA A 201 -17.50 -32.24 -15.98
N PHE A 202 -17.12 -33.07 -15.00
CA PHE A 202 -17.41 -34.50 -14.96
C PHE A 202 -17.95 -34.82 -13.56
#